data_AF-A0A0G3IHX7-F1
#
_entry.id   AF-A0A0G3IHX7-F1
#
_cell.length_a   1.000
_cell.length_b   1.000
_cell.length_c   1.000
_cell.angle_alpha   90.00
_cell.angle_beta   90.00
_cell.angle_gamma   90.00
#
_symmetry.space_group_name_H-M   'P 1'
#
loop_
_entity.id
_entity.type
_entity.pdbx_description
1 polymer ?
#
loop_
_entity_poly.entity_id
_entity_poly.type
_entity_poly.pdbx_seq_one_letter_code
_entity_poly.pdbx_strand_id
1 'polypeptide(L)'
;MNNGDKRNRWSMVSVVCAVVISVVTPATGSADPAGGTVVTLQQLLSAPVPALCQHDPGNLVNGTLPQQESHRGHVGIARRYDQLGEPYKVAFGSLTGEDNTDAAMVTDCSAGGVPWPETVQLYTAGPTRLGGVDLGDITHSREVVTDLSISDGLVHVTWLANAPGDGECCPSIQMAADVRWDGLTVSAENVRRIN
;
A
#
# COMPACT_ATOMS: atom_id res chain seq x y z
N MET A 1 16.03 82.57 51.15
CA MET A 1 16.43 81.65 52.23
C MET A 1 17.10 80.43 51.62
N ASN A 2 18.43 80.39 51.69
CA ASN A 2 19.24 79.40 52.43
C ASN A 2 19.10 77.96 51.90
N ASN A 3 20.01 77.48 51.06
CA ASN A 3 21.39 77.04 51.31
C ASN A 3 21.44 75.57 51.79
N GLY A 4 22.15 74.72 51.03
CA GLY A 4 22.22 73.27 51.22
C GLY A 4 23.16 72.60 50.22
N ASP A 5 24.45 72.86 50.39
CA ASP A 5 25.62 72.55 49.56
C ASP A 5 26.15 71.09 49.77
N LYS A 6 26.66 70.47 48.68
CA LYS A 6 27.94 69.70 48.55
C LYS A 6 27.89 68.30 47.90
N ARG A 7 28.39 68.27 46.64
CA ARG A 7 29.50 67.44 46.08
C ARG A 7 29.71 65.99 46.57
N ASN A 8 29.72 65.00 45.65
CA ASN A 8 30.98 64.35 45.18
C ASN A 8 30.81 63.17 44.18
N ARG A 9 31.67 63.23 43.14
CA ARG A 9 32.52 62.18 42.50
C ARG A 9 31.95 60.87 41.91
N TRP A 10 32.17 60.77 40.60
CA TRP A 10 32.78 59.68 39.79
C TRP A 10 32.44 58.21 40.08
N SER A 11 31.92 57.51 39.07
CA SER A 11 32.74 56.58 38.26
C SER A 11 32.01 56.15 36.99
N MET A 12 32.69 56.32 35.84
CA MET A 12 32.42 55.63 34.58
C MET A 12 32.53 54.12 34.80
N VAL A 13 31.51 53.36 34.39
CA VAL A 13 31.64 51.93 34.12
C VAL A 13 31.33 51.72 32.66
N SER A 14 32.38 51.63 31.85
CA SER A 14 32.31 51.16 30.47
C SER A 14 31.99 49.66 30.48
N VAL A 15 30.80 49.29 30.02
CA VAL A 15 30.46 47.90 29.72
C VAL A 15 31.01 47.59 28.34
N VAL A 16 32.09 46.81 28.29
CA VAL A 16 32.62 46.22 27.06
C VAL A 16 31.74 45.01 26.72
N CYS A 17 30.84 45.15 25.75
CA CYS A 17 30.14 44.01 25.16
C CYS A 17 31.12 43.25 24.24
N ALA A 18 31.60 42.10 24.71
CA ALA A 18 32.32 41.16 23.87
C ALA A 18 31.36 40.56 22.83
N VAL A 19 31.57 40.89 21.55
CA VAL A 19 30.89 40.25 20.42
C VAL A 19 31.58 38.91 20.17
N VAL A 20 30.90 37.81 20.48
CA VAL A 20 31.30 36.46 20.05
C VAL A 20 30.90 36.29 18.59
N ILE A 21 31.89 36.24 17.69
CA ILE A 21 31.69 35.92 16.28
C ILE A 21 31.67 34.39 16.16
N SER A 22 30.47 33.82 16.08
CA SER A 22 30.29 32.39 15.74
C SER A 22 30.51 32.21 14.25
N VAL A 23 31.54 31.45 13.89
CA VAL A 23 31.79 30.99 12.52
C VAL A 23 30.75 29.91 12.20
N VAL A 24 29.73 30.24 11.41
CA VAL A 24 28.79 29.26 10.84
C VAL A 24 29.42 28.72 9.57
N THR A 25 29.96 27.50 9.62
CA THR A 25 30.27 26.73 8.41
C THR A 25 28.96 26.34 7.74
N PRO A 26 28.77 26.59 6.43
CA PRO A 26 27.70 25.93 5.71
C PRO A 26 28.04 24.44 5.64
N ALA A 27 27.27 23.62 6.36
CA ALA A 27 27.25 22.20 6.10
C ALA A 27 26.57 21.99 4.75
N THR A 28 27.37 21.91 3.68
CA THR A 28 26.92 21.39 2.40
C THR A 28 26.74 19.89 2.57
N GLY A 29 25.64 19.50 3.23
CA GLY A 29 25.11 18.15 3.12
C GLY A 29 24.51 18.03 1.73
N SER A 30 25.27 17.46 0.79
CA SER A 30 24.68 16.84 -0.38
C SER A 30 23.81 15.71 0.16
N ALA A 31 22.51 15.96 0.31
CA ALA A 31 21.56 14.87 0.41
C ALA A 31 21.68 14.10 -0.90
N ASP A 32 22.21 12.88 -0.83
CA ASP A 32 21.99 11.88 -1.86
C ASP A 32 20.47 11.86 -2.13
N PRO A 33 20.00 11.80 -3.39
CA PRO A 33 18.60 11.54 -3.63
C PRO A 33 18.28 10.21 -2.96
N ALA A 34 17.36 10.21 -2.01
CA ALA A 34 16.87 8.99 -1.39
C ALA A 34 16.38 8.11 -2.54
N GLY A 35 17.13 7.06 -2.86
CA GLY A 35 16.82 6.17 -3.96
C GLY A 35 15.46 5.54 -3.69
N GLY A 36 14.52 5.82 -4.57
CA GLY A 36 13.20 5.22 -4.57
C GLY A 36 13.25 3.70 -4.42
N THR A 37 12.31 3.13 -3.67
CA THR A 37 12.24 1.67 -3.52
C THR A 37 11.30 1.06 -4.55
N VAL A 38 11.65 -0.11 -5.11
CA VAL A 38 10.90 -0.73 -6.21
C VAL A 38 10.48 -2.15 -5.86
N VAL A 39 9.17 -2.41 -5.92
CA VAL A 39 8.59 -3.76 -5.93
C VAL A 39 8.61 -4.32 -7.35
N THR A 40 9.05 -5.57 -7.47
CA THR A 40 9.12 -6.30 -8.74
C THR A 40 8.22 -7.53 -8.72
N LEU A 41 7.83 -8.02 -9.90
CA LEU A 41 7.08 -9.28 -10.00
C LEU A 41 7.84 -10.45 -9.33
N GLN A 42 9.16 -10.53 -9.52
CA GLN A 42 9.96 -11.61 -8.93
C GLN A 42 9.88 -11.64 -7.40
N GLN A 43 9.80 -10.46 -6.78
CA GLN A 43 9.58 -10.33 -5.34
C GLN A 43 8.17 -10.77 -4.93
N LEU A 44 7.15 -10.43 -5.72
CA LEU A 44 5.77 -10.85 -5.46
C LEU A 44 5.58 -12.36 -5.52
N LEU A 45 6.34 -13.08 -6.36
CA LEU A 45 6.33 -14.54 -6.42
C LEU A 45 6.73 -15.22 -5.09
N SER A 46 7.34 -14.48 -4.18
CA SER A 46 7.70 -14.92 -2.84
C SER A 46 7.09 -14.08 -1.71
N ALA A 47 6.12 -13.22 -2.02
CA ALA A 47 5.54 -12.29 -1.05
C ALA A 47 4.73 -13.01 0.05
N PRO A 48 4.62 -12.41 1.24
CA PRO A 48 3.72 -12.90 2.27
C PRO A 48 2.26 -12.65 1.87
N VAL A 49 1.38 -13.63 2.10
CA VAL A 49 -0.08 -13.50 1.99
C VAL A 49 -0.73 -13.67 3.37
N PRO A 50 -1.87 -13.00 3.64
CA PRO A 50 -2.61 -13.20 4.88
C PRO A 50 -3.30 -14.57 4.88
N ALA A 51 -4.02 -14.87 5.96
CA ALA A 51 -4.97 -15.98 5.94
C ALA A 51 -6.03 -15.70 4.85
N LEU A 52 -6.24 -16.64 3.94
CA LEU A 52 -7.13 -16.50 2.78
C LEU A 52 -7.87 -17.80 2.52
N CYS A 53 -9.18 -17.74 2.29
CA CYS A 53 -10.02 -18.91 2.02
C CYS A 53 -9.76 -20.09 2.99
N GLN A 54 -9.69 -19.79 4.28
CA GLN A 54 -9.39 -20.73 5.37
C GLN A 54 -7.94 -21.25 5.45
N HIS A 55 -7.05 -20.94 4.49
CA HIS A 55 -5.63 -21.26 4.59
C HIS A 55 -4.93 -20.36 5.59
N ASP A 56 -3.94 -20.91 6.28
CA ASP A 56 -3.08 -20.16 7.20
C ASP A 56 -2.18 -19.17 6.43
N PRO A 57 -1.78 -18.03 7.03
CA PRO A 57 -0.89 -17.07 6.38
C PRO A 57 0.49 -17.69 6.10
N GLY A 58 1.18 -17.18 5.08
CA GLY A 58 2.51 -17.67 4.73
C GLY A 58 3.13 -16.95 3.55
N ASN A 59 4.30 -17.40 3.12
CA ASN A 59 4.97 -16.86 1.94
C ASN A 59 4.65 -17.70 0.71
N LEU A 60 4.44 -17.01 -0.41
CA LEU A 60 4.34 -17.66 -1.71
C LEU A 60 5.68 -18.31 -2.08
N VAL A 61 5.60 -19.36 -2.89
CA VAL A 61 6.74 -19.97 -3.57
C VAL A 61 6.36 -20.09 -5.03
N ASN A 62 7.05 -19.34 -5.89
CA ASN A 62 6.73 -19.22 -7.32
C ASN A 62 5.27 -18.78 -7.57
N GLY A 63 4.76 -17.86 -6.75
CA GLY A 63 3.43 -17.28 -6.88
C GLY A 63 2.30 -18.12 -6.28
N THR A 64 2.59 -19.24 -5.60
CA THR A 64 1.58 -20.09 -4.97
C THR A 64 1.94 -20.35 -3.51
N LEU A 65 0.96 -20.30 -2.61
CA LEU A 65 1.15 -20.68 -1.21
C LEU A 65 1.40 -22.20 -1.16
N PRO A 66 2.50 -22.67 -0.54
CA PRO A 66 2.75 -24.10 -0.38
C PRO A 66 1.55 -24.83 0.24
N GLN A 67 1.28 -26.04 -0.22
CA GLN A 67 0.16 -26.84 0.29
C GLN A 67 0.30 -27.05 1.80
N GLN A 68 -0.80 -26.84 2.52
CA GLN A 68 -0.88 -27.02 3.95
C GLN A 68 -1.72 -28.27 4.25
N GLU A 69 -1.20 -29.20 5.04
CA GLU A 69 -1.77 -30.56 5.24
C GLU A 69 -3.24 -30.58 5.70
N SER A 70 -3.69 -29.55 6.43
CA SER A 70 -5.06 -29.43 6.93
C SER A 70 -6.02 -28.65 6.03
N HIS A 71 -5.54 -28.09 4.91
CA HIS A 71 -6.31 -27.16 4.08
C HIS A 71 -6.49 -27.71 2.66
N ARG A 72 -7.74 -27.68 2.19
CA ARG A 72 -8.08 -28.08 0.82
C ARG A 72 -8.06 -26.85 -0.08
N GLY A 73 -7.91 -27.07 -1.39
CA GLY A 73 -7.86 -26.00 -2.38
C GLY A 73 -6.48 -25.35 -2.47
N HIS A 74 -6.42 -24.07 -2.83
CA HIS A 74 -5.18 -23.36 -3.14
C HIS A 74 -5.25 -21.88 -2.77
N VAL A 75 -4.08 -21.25 -2.66
CA VAL A 75 -3.93 -19.79 -2.65
C VAL A 75 -2.78 -19.46 -3.58
N GLY A 76 -2.95 -18.50 -4.48
CA GLY A 76 -1.88 -18.05 -5.35
C GLY A 76 -2.18 -16.71 -6.01
N ILE A 77 -1.22 -16.18 -6.74
CA ILE A 77 -1.43 -14.98 -7.54
C ILE A 77 -2.37 -15.34 -8.68
N ALA A 78 -3.48 -14.61 -8.79
CA ALA A 78 -4.46 -14.83 -9.84
C ALA A 78 -3.84 -14.55 -11.22
N ARG A 79 -4.34 -15.27 -12.24
CA ARG A 79 -3.83 -15.19 -13.63
C ARG A 79 -4.91 -14.71 -14.59
N ARG A 80 -4.50 -14.02 -15.65
CA ARG A 80 -5.36 -13.62 -16.77
C ARG A 80 -5.48 -14.77 -17.77
N TYR A 81 -6.35 -15.74 -17.50
CA TYR A 81 -6.52 -16.93 -18.35
C TYR A 81 -7.06 -16.62 -19.75
N ASP A 82 -7.59 -15.42 -19.96
CA ASP A 82 -8.06 -14.88 -21.23
C ASP A 82 -6.93 -14.28 -22.10
N GLN A 83 -5.70 -14.23 -21.60
CA GLN A 83 -4.55 -13.62 -22.27
C GLN A 83 -3.44 -14.64 -22.56
N LEU A 84 -2.75 -14.47 -23.69
CA LEU A 84 -1.61 -15.31 -24.05
C LEU A 84 -0.50 -15.24 -22.98
N GLY A 85 -0.02 -16.40 -22.55
CA GLY A 85 0.99 -16.52 -21.49
C GLY A 85 0.42 -16.42 -20.08
N GLU A 86 -0.88 -16.17 -19.94
CA GLU A 86 -1.61 -16.13 -18.66
C GLU A 86 -0.86 -15.30 -17.59
N PRO A 87 -0.60 -14.00 -17.87
CA PRO A 87 0.16 -13.16 -16.97
C PRO A 87 -0.56 -13.04 -15.61
N TYR A 88 0.24 -12.81 -14.57
CA TYR A 88 -0.30 -12.54 -13.24
C TYR A 88 -1.09 -11.23 -13.22
N LYS A 89 -2.17 -11.20 -12.44
CA LYS A 89 -2.99 -10.02 -12.17
C LYS A 89 -2.28 -9.12 -11.15
N VAL A 90 -1.25 -8.40 -11.59
CA VAL A 90 -0.48 -7.46 -10.77
C VAL A 90 -0.45 -6.08 -11.43
N ALA A 91 -0.38 -5.05 -10.61
CA ALA A 91 -0.15 -3.67 -11.03
C ALA A 91 0.94 -3.04 -10.18
N PHE A 92 1.69 -2.12 -10.77
CA PHE A 92 2.78 -1.40 -10.12
C PHE A 92 2.55 0.10 -10.24
N GLY A 93 2.88 0.84 -9.19
CA GLY A 93 2.71 2.30 -9.13
C GLY A 93 2.93 2.81 -7.72
N SER A 94 2.86 4.11 -7.51
CA SER A 94 3.08 4.71 -6.19
C SER A 94 1.81 4.64 -5.32
N LEU A 95 1.93 4.08 -4.12
CA LEU A 95 0.92 4.08 -3.06
C LEU A 95 1.43 4.72 -1.77
N THR A 96 2.75 4.67 -1.55
CA THR A 96 3.43 5.09 -0.31
C THR A 96 4.26 6.37 -0.45
N GLY A 97 4.30 6.97 -1.64
CA GLY A 97 5.05 8.19 -1.95
C GLY A 97 5.65 8.16 -3.35
N GLU A 98 5.84 9.32 -3.99
CA GLU A 98 6.15 9.43 -5.43
C GLU A 98 7.46 8.73 -5.85
N ASP A 99 8.43 8.60 -4.93
CA ASP A 99 9.69 7.92 -5.19
C ASP A 99 9.59 6.39 -5.08
N ASN A 100 8.47 5.84 -4.58
CA ASN A 100 8.29 4.40 -4.43
C ASN A 100 7.46 3.79 -5.56
N THR A 101 7.89 2.63 -6.03
CA THR A 101 7.06 1.72 -6.85
C THR A 101 6.55 0.61 -5.94
N ASP A 102 5.29 0.73 -5.55
CA ASP A 102 4.52 -0.24 -4.80
C ASP A 102 3.79 -1.20 -5.75
N ALA A 103 3.06 -2.17 -5.21
CA ALA A 103 2.32 -3.13 -6.00
C ALA A 103 0.94 -3.45 -5.43
N ALA A 104 0.03 -3.76 -6.34
CA ALA A 104 -1.25 -4.41 -6.07
C ALA A 104 -1.22 -5.79 -6.73
N MET A 105 -1.63 -6.80 -5.99
CA MET A 105 -1.60 -8.20 -6.42
C MET A 105 -2.96 -8.83 -6.14
N VAL A 106 -3.60 -9.38 -7.16
CA VAL A 106 -4.81 -10.18 -6.96
C VAL A 106 -4.41 -11.58 -6.54
N THR A 107 -5.02 -12.08 -5.47
CA THR A 107 -4.91 -13.50 -5.09
C THR A 107 -6.18 -14.24 -5.49
N ASP A 108 -6.00 -15.39 -6.12
CA ASP A 108 -7.04 -16.40 -6.27
C ASP A 108 -6.90 -17.38 -5.10
N CYS A 109 -7.99 -17.64 -4.39
CA CYS A 109 -7.98 -18.60 -3.28
C CYS A 109 -9.21 -19.51 -3.30
N SER A 110 -9.06 -20.70 -2.72
CA SER A 110 -10.12 -21.70 -2.59
C SER A 110 -9.86 -22.60 -1.38
N ALA A 111 -10.91 -22.89 -0.61
CA ALA A 111 -10.89 -23.91 0.45
C ALA A 111 -11.30 -25.31 -0.09
N GLY A 112 -11.45 -25.46 -1.41
CA GLY A 112 -12.17 -26.58 -2.03
C GLY A 112 -13.69 -26.37 -2.04
N GLY A 113 -14.37 -26.81 -3.11
CA GLY A 113 -15.77 -26.44 -3.38
C GLY A 113 -15.89 -25.09 -4.11
N VAL A 114 -17.11 -24.54 -4.19
CA VAL A 114 -17.42 -23.26 -4.86
C VAL A 114 -18.38 -22.41 -4.01
N PRO A 115 -18.39 -21.07 -4.15
CA PRO A 115 -17.42 -20.18 -4.83
C PRO A 115 -16.54 -19.44 -3.82
N TRP A 116 -15.35 -19.05 -4.25
CA TRP A 116 -14.42 -18.28 -3.41
C TRP A 116 -13.99 -17.00 -4.14
N PRO A 117 -13.92 -15.88 -3.43
CA PRO A 117 -13.62 -14.57 -4.01
C PRO A 117 -12.13 -14.41 -4.36
N GLU A 118 -11.83 -13.67 -5.42
CA GLU A 118 -10.51 -13.07 -5.57
C GLU A 118 -10.35 -11.90 -4.57
N THR A 119 -9.12 -11.71 -4.07
CA THR A 119 -8.80 -10.60 -3.14
C THR A 119 -7.71 -9.70 -3.70
N VAL A 120 -7.65 -8.44 -3.26
CA VAL A 120 -6.61 -7.48 -3.67
C VAL A 120 -5.67 -7.22 -2.50
N GLN A 121 -4.38 -7.49 -2.68
CA GLN A 121 -3.34 -7.34 -1.67
C GLN A 121 -2.33 -6.25 -2.08
N LEU A 122 -1.97 -5.35 -1.17
CA LEU A 122 -1.08 -4.23 -1.42
C LEU A 122 0.28 -4.44 -0.77
N TYR A 123 1.34 -4.10 -1.50
CA TYR A 123 2.73 -4.30 -1.08
C TYR A 123 3.58 -3.07 -1.36
N THR A 124 4.51 -2.81 -0.45
CA THR A 124 5.63 -1.88 -0.65
C THR A 124 6.95 -2.64 -0.71
N ALA A 125 8.07 -1.91 -0.77
CA ALA A 125 9.42 -2.43 -0.85
C ALA A 125 9.72 -3.61 0.10
N GLY A 126 10.59 -4.53 -0.34
CA GLY A 126 10.88 -5.73 0.42
C GLY A 126 9.70 -6.70 0.48
N PRO A 127 8.92 -6.78 -0.61
CA PRO A 127 7.46 -7.04 -0.65
C PRO A 127 6.76 -7.01 0.72
N THR A 128 6.83 -5.88 1.41
CA THR A 128 6.17 -5.72 2.72
C THR A 128 4.68 -5.49 2.49
N ARG A 129 3.83 -6.35 3.06
CA ARG A 129 2.38 -6.23 2.91
C ARG A 129 1.83 -5.03 3.68
N LEU A 130 1.15 -4.13 2.98
CA LEU A 130 0.45 -2.96 3.54
C LEU A 130 -0.96 -3.33 4.06
N GLY A 131 -1.61 -4.29 3.41
CA GLY A 131 -2.97 -4.73 3.72
C GLY A 131 -3.65 -5.31 2.48
N GLY A 132 -4.97 -5.45 2.53
CA GLY A 132 -5.74 -5.92 1.38
C GLY A 132 -7.24 -5.92 1.64
N VAL A 133 -8.00 -6.20 0.58
CA VAL A 133 -9.47 -6.24 0.58
C VAL A 133 -9.92 -7.57 0.00
N ASP A 134 -10.87 -8.22 0.68
CA ASP A 134 -11.62 -9.35 0.14
C ASP A 134 -12.82 -8.80 -0.66
N LEU A 135 -12.90 -9.09 -1.96
CA LEU A 135 -14.00 -8.60 -2.79
C LEU A 135 -15.31 -9.36 -2.48
N GLY A 136 -15.21 -10.57 -1.92
CA GLY A 136 -16.36 -11.33 -1.44
C GLY A 136 -17.06 -10.69 -0.25
N ASP A 137 -16.36 -9.86 0.53
CA ASP A 137 -16.98 -9.06 1.60
C ASP A 137 -17.84 -7.90 1.04
N ILE A 138 -17.67 -7.56 -0.25
CA ILE A 138 -18.37 -6.46 -0.91
C ILE A 138 -19.57 -6.98 -1.70
N THR A 139 -19.38 -8.03 -2.50
CA THR A 139 -20.41 -8.53 -3.43
C THR A 139 -20.94 -9.92 -3.11
N HIS A 140 -20.34 -10.62 -2.14
CA HIS A 140 -20.81 -11.91 -1.61
C HIS A 140 -21.06 -12.98 -2.69
N SER A 141 -20.17 -13.10 -3.66
CA SER A 141 -20.36 -13.94 -4.84
C SER A 141 -19.07 -14.66 -5.27
N ARG A 142 -18.90 -14.93 -6.57
CA ARG A 142 -17.61 -15.27 -7.17
C ARG A 142 -17.01 -14.04 -7.86
N GLU A 143 -16.10 -13.38 -7.17
CA GLU A 143 -15.45 -12.18 -7.68
C GLU A 143 -14.28 -12.53 -8.60
N VAL A 144 -14.32 -12.01 -9.82
CA VAL A 144 -13.26 -12.19 -10.81
C VAL A 144 -12.76 -10.82 -11.26
N VAL A 145 -11.57 -10.43 -10.82
CA VAL A 145 -10.91 -9.18 -11.22
C VAL A 145 -10.60 -9.21 -12.70
N THR A 146 -11.17 -8.27 -13.43
CA THR A 146 -10.96 -8.08 -14.88
C THR A 146 -9.94 -7.00 -15.17
N ASP A 147 -9.86 -5.97 -14.34
CA ASP A 147 -8.88 -4.89 -14.47
C ASP A 147 -8.26 -4.50 -13.12
N LEU A 148 -6.98 -4.16 -13.14
CA LEU A 148 -6.22 -3.71 -11.99
C LEU A 148 -5.15 -2.71 -12.44
N SER A 149 -5.14 -1.52 -11.86
CA SER A 149 -4.13 -0.50 -12.11
C SER A 149 -3.82 0.30 -10.85
N ILE A 150 -2.69 1.02 -10.86
CA ILE A 150 -2.31 1.97 -9.81
C ILE A 150 -2.07 3.33 -10.45
N SER A 151 -2.79 4.34 -9.99
CA SER A 151 -2.61 5.75 -10.38
C SER A 151 -3.12 6.67 -9.27
N ASP A 152 -2.57 7.88 -9.19
CA ASP A 152 -2.99 8.91 -8.24
C ASP A 152 -3.02 8.45 -6.76
N GLY A 153 -2.13 7.53 -6.38
CA GLY A 153 -2.06 6.97 -5.02
C GLY A 153 -3.17 5.96 -4.69
N LEU A 154 -3.93 5.52 -5.70
CA LEU A 154 -5.05 4.60 -5.56
C LEU A 154 -4.84 3.36 -6.42
N VAL A 155 -5.38 2.24 -5.97
CA VAL A 155 -5.55 1.06 -6.81
C VAL A 155 -6.95 1.07 -7.39
N HIS A 156 -7.06 1.09 -8.71
CA HIS A 156 -8.34 0.94 -9.38
C HIS A 156 -8.56 -0.53 -9.70
N VAL A 157 -9.66 -1.09 -9.21
CA VAL A 157 -10.03 -2.49 -9.44
C VAL A 157 -11.39 -2.55 -10.10
N THR A 158 -11.50 -3.38 -11.14
CA THR A 158 -12.76 -3.77 -11.77
C THR A 158 -12.90 -5.27 -11.67
N TRP A 159 -14.09 -5.75 -11.28
CA TRP A 159 -14.37 -7.19 -11.16
C TRP A 159 -15.77 -7.54 -11.66
N LEU A 160 -15.95 -8.83 -11.96
CA LEU A 160 -17.26 -9.42 -12.19
C LEU A 160 -17.82 -9.98 -10.88
N ALA A 161 -19.12 -9.81 -10.67
CA ALA A 161 -19.90 -10.38 -9.58
C ALA A 161 -21.23 -10.97 -10.10
N ASN A 162 -21.87 -11.84 -9.33
CA ASN A 162 -23.10 -12.50 -9.75
C ASN A 162 -24.32 -11.57 -9.66
N ALA A 163 -25.14 -11.56 -10.72
CA ALA A 163 -26.51 -11.05 -10.69
C ALA A 163 -27.47 -12.05 -10.04
N PRO A 164 -28.67 -11.61 -9.61
CA PRO A 164 -29.75 -12.53 -9.28
C PRO A 164 -30.05 -13.46 -10.47
N GLY A 165 -29.85 -14.76 -10.28
CA GLY A 165 -30.06 -15.78 -11.31
C GLY A 165 -28.82 -16.22 -12.08
N ASP A 166 -27.66 -15.57 -11.87
CA ASP A 166 -26.39 -16.07 -12.40
C ASP A 166 -26.02 -17.40 -11.74
N GLY A 167 -25.42 -18.29 -12.52
CA GLY A 167 -24.69 -19.43 -11.95
C GLY A 167 -23.34 -19.00 -11.39
N GLU A 168 -22.85 -19.69 -10.37
CA GLU A 168 -21.55 -19.39 -9.71
C GLU A 168 -20.33 -19.45 -10.65
N CYS A 169 -20.47 -20.08 -11.82
CA CYS A 169 -19.41 -20.08 -12.84
C CYS A 169 -19.28 -18.75 -13.60
N CYS A 170 -20.34 -17.96 -13.60
CA CYS A 170 -20.66 -17.11 -14.73
C CYS A 170 -21.22 -15.75 -14.24
N PRO A 171 -20.42 -14.97 -13.49
CA PRO A 171 -20.84 -13.65 -13.03
C PRO A 171 -21.01 -12.68 -14.20
N SER A 172 -22.05 -11.83 -14.14
CA SER A 172 -22.43 -10.91 -15.22
C SER A 172 -22.47 -9.43 -14.84
N ILE A 173 -22.45 -9.09 -13.55
CA ILE A 173 -22.42 -7.69 -13.09
C ILE A 173 -20.99 -7.21 -13.06
N GLN A 174 -20.73 -6.02 -13.61
CA GLN A 174 -19.43 -5.38 -13.54
C GLN A 174 -19.40 -4.35 -12.42
N MET A 175 -18.42 -4.49 -11.55
CA MET A 175 -18.22 -3.66 -10.37
C MET A 175 -16.85 -2.98 -10.42
N ALA A 176 -16.74 -1.82 -9.79
CA ALA A 176 -15.49 -1.10 -9.63
C ALA A 176 -15.37 -0.47 -8.25
N ALA A 177 -14.13 -0.31 -7.79
CA ALA A 177 -13.77 0.36 -6.55
C ALA A 177 -12.37 0.96 -6.66
N ASP A 178 -12.11 1.93 -5.79
CA ASP A 178 -10.77 2.43 -5.53
C ASP A 178 -10.30 1.85 -4.20
N VAL A 179 -9.15 1.19 -4.17
CA VAL A 179 -8.55 0.67 -2.93
C VAL A 179 -7.46 1.63 -2.48
N ARG A 180 -7.59 2.12 -1.24
CA ARG A 180 -6.73 3.13 -0.65
C ARG A 180 -5.99 2.60 0.57
N TRP A 181 -4.72 2.94 0.68
CA TRP A 181 -3.94 2.80 1.91
C TRP A 181 -3.83 4.17 2.59
N ASP A 182 -4.21 4.27 3.87
CA ASP A 182 -4.21 5.54 4.62
C ASP A 182 -2.94 5.75 5.48
N GLY A 183 -1.95 4.88 5.34
CA GLY A 183 -0.75 4.82 6.18
C GLY A 183 -0.83 3.75 7.28
N LEU A 184 -2.01 3.20 7.55
CA LEU A 184 -2.24 2.17 8.57
C LEU A 184 -3.10 1.01 8.05
N THR A 185 -4.18 1.31 7.33
CA THR A 185 -5.17 0.35 6.88
C THR A 185 -5.40 0.46 5.38
N VAL A 186 -5.87 -0.65 4.79
CA VAL A 186 -6.30 -0.71 3.39
C VAL A 186 -7.82 -0.86 3.38
N SER A 187 -8.51 -0.05 2.57
CA SER A 187 -9.96 -0.09 2.44
C SER A 187 -10.40 0.14 1.00
N ALA A 188 -11.58 -0.39 0.63
CA ALA A 188 -12.22 -0.11 -0.64
C ALA A 188 -13.20 1.07 -0.50
N GLU A 189 -13.14 1.97 -1.47
CA GLU A 189 -13.93 3.20 -1.58
C GLU A 189 -14.56 3.29 -2.97
N ASN A 190 -15.52 4.20 -3.13
CA ASN A 190 -16.20 4.46 -4.40
C ASN A 190 -16.74 3.19 -5.10
N VAL A 191 -17.17 2.21 -4.29
CA VAL A 191 -17.74 0.94 -4.77
C VAL A 191 -18.98 1.22 -5.59
N ARG A 192 -19.00 0.74 -6.83
CA ARG A 192 -20.08 1.04 -7.77
C ARG A 192 -20.22 -0.06 -8.82
N ARG A 193 -21.44 -0.26 -9.28
CA ARG A 193 -21.73 -0.99 -10.51
C ARG A 193 -21.43 -0.09 -11.71
N ILE A 194 -20.84 -0.65 -12.77
CA ILE A 194 -20.42 0.11 -13.97
C ILE A 194 -21.06 -0.37 -15.28
N ASN A 195 -22.10 -1.21 -15.19
CA ASN A 195 -22.90 -1.68 -16.33
C ASN A 195 -24.41 -1.51 -16.12
#